data_AF-A0A9E3K0C6-F1
#
_entry.id   AF-A0A9E3K0C6-F1
#
_cell.length_a   1.000
_cell.length_b   1.000
_cell.length_c   1.000
_cell.angle_alpha   90.00
_cell.angle_beta   90.00
_cell.angle_gamma   90.00
#
_symmetry.space_group_name_H-M   'P 1'
#
loop_
_entity.id
_entity.type
_entity.pdbx_description
1 polymer ?
#
loop_
_entity_poly.entity_id
_entity_poly.type
_entity_poly.pdbx_seq_one_letter_code
_entity_poly.pdbx_strand_id
1 'polypeptide(L)'
;MIPFFRRAAPVLDACDLGRSAVALPLHAGCAVPAECPVVIVDAVGRPRRATTPAGRKLELRPGELAWAFHPGPYTIAIVPYAQAPEIGLTTTFAIDPLDPAAAGKRFDLYLAAEADGRVDLAALAAAVEGAVRAALAQGALDLPPCTDIDEWNAFRLGLNQLLYLRFGLTVDDCVPVELDDVDYAAQLAARAVQPREAVVAAPVAIAPRVDPARDDAKALRRLFLELPCLMCGLRLGALPSGQDQFRQQQALLQRLDRLSVEITTMPALALAAPGQPLPFDEQSRRMRHSLRAARALDEAWALLARLDGADGERLAALYDEAERIVANLEAECAGRRVASLPWEAA
;
A
#
# COMPACT_ATOMS: atom_id res chain seq x y z
N MET A 1 -40.19 2.94 37.94
CA MET A 1 -39.69 3.35 36.61
C MET A 1 -38.18 3.54 36.74
N ILE A 2 -37.41 2.48 36.50
CA ILE A 2 -35.95 2.48 36.72
C ILE A 2 -35.32 3.27 35.56
N PRO A 3 -34.48 4.28 35.83
CA PRO A 3 -33.84 5.04 34.77
C PRO A 3 -32.89 4.10 34.02
N PHE A 4 -33.13 3.93 32.72
CA PHE A 4 -32.20 3.23 31.83
C PHE A 4 -30.83 3.90 31.93
N PHE A 5 -29.83 3.15 32.39
CA PHE A 5 -28.44 3.57 32.39
C PHE A 5 -28.04 4.02 30.97
N ARG A 6 -27.95 5.33 30.75
CA ARG A 6 -27.27 5.88 29.56
C ARG A 6 -25.82 5.42 29.64
N ARG A 7 -25.48 4.39 28.86
CA ARG A 7 -24.09 3.98 28.66
C ARG A 7 -23.33 5.21 28.16
N ALA A 8 -22.31 5.63 28.90
CA ALA A 8 -21.46 6.75 28.50
C ALA A 8 -20.91 6.46 27.09
N ALA A 9 -20.96 7.46 26.22
CA ALA A 9 -20.37 7.31 24.90
C ALA A 9 -18.87 7.05 25.07
N PRO A 10 -18.29 6.07 24.36
CA PRO A 10 -16.84 5.90 24.34
C PRO A 10 -16.20 7.22 23.90
N VAL A 11 -15.29 7.74 24.74
CA VAL A 11 -14.54 8.95 24.44
C VAL A 11 -13.42 8.55 23.49
N LEU A 12 -13.44 9.09 22.28
CA LEU A 12 -12.30 9.00 21.37
C LEU A 12 -11.30 10.09 21.78
N ASP A 13 -10.09 9.68 22.16
CA ASP A 13 -8.98 10.63 22.28
C ASP A 13 -8.50 10.99 20.86
N ALA A 14 -9.04 12.11 20.35
CA ALA A 14 -8.74 12.61 19.01
C ALA A 14 -7.59 13.62 19.02
N CYS A 15 -6.93 13.88 20.16
CA CYS A 15 -5.91 14.93 20.28
C CYS A 15 -4.68 14.70 19.38
N ASP A 16 -4.41 13.46 19.01
CA ASP A 16 -3.32 13.07 18.13
C ASP A 16 -3.65 13.12 16.64
N LEU A 17 -4.94 13.18 16.29
CA LEU A 17 -5.41 13.18 14.90
C LEU A 17 -5.01 14.49 14.22
N GLY A 18 -4.36 14.40 13.06
CA GLY A 18 -3.79 15.55 12.37
C GLY A 18 -2.41 15.97 12.88
N ARG A 19 -1.88 15.32 13.92
CA ARG A 19 -0.53 15.60 14.47
C ARG A 19 0.42 14.41 14.32
N SER A 20 0.12 13.33 15.03
CA SER A 20 0.92 12.08 15.01
C SER A 20 0.13 10.93 14.40
N ALA A 21 -1.20 11.04 14.32
CA ALA A 21 -2.08 10.11 13.63
C ALA A 21 -2.73 10.76 12.40
N VAL A 22 -2.76 10.01 11.30
CA VAL A 22 -3.48 10.40 10.08
C VAL A 22 -4.92 9.92 10.13
N ALA A 23 -5.15 8.71 10.66
CA ALA A 23 -6.48 8.13 10.85
C ALA A 23 -6.61 7.37 12.18
N LEU A 24 -7.78 7.49 12.81
CA LEU A 24 -8.14 6.81 14.05
C LEU A 24 -9.36 5.92 13.84
N PRO A 25 -9.36 4.69 14.39
CA PRO A 25 -10.52 3.83 14.33
C PRO A 25 -11.66 4.42 15.17
N LEU A 26 -12.89 4.33 14.64
CA LEU A 26 -14.11 4.72 15.32
C LEU A 26 -14.94 3.49 15.68
N HIS A 27 -15.61 3.57 16.82
CA HIS A 27 -16.57 2.56 17.25
C HIS A 27 -18.00 3.09 17.14
N ALA A 28 -18.96 2.17 17.07
CA ALA A 28 -20.38 2.51 17.07
C ALA A 28 -20.72 3.35 18.32
N GLY A 29 -21.40 4.48 18.12
CA GLY A 29 -21.78 5.39 19.19
C GLY A 29 -20.71 6.41 19.59
N CYS A 30 -19.49 6.35 19.06
CA CYS A 30 -18.52 7.46 19.16
C CYS A 30 -19.07 8.70 18.45
N ALA A 31 -18.76 9.89 18.98
CA ALA A 31 -19.02 11.13 18.27
C ALA A 31 -18.00 11.29 17.13
N VAL A 32 -18.47 11.71 15.96
CA VAL A 32 -17.59 12.02 14.83
C VAL A 32 -16.79 13.30 15.14
N PRO A 33 -15.44 13.27 15.08
CA PRO A 33 -14.63 14.47 15.28
C PRO A 33 -14.99 15.57 14.27
N ALA A 34 -14.92 16.83 14.70
CA ALA A 34 -15.18 17.96 13.81
C ALA A 34 -14.15 17.99 12.67
N GLU A 35 -14.61 18.39 11.47
CA GLU A 35 -13.76 18.60 10.28
C GLU A 35 -12.99 17.36 9.79
N CYS A 36 -13.25 16.18 10.38
CA CYS A 36 -12.63 14.92 10.01
C CYS A 36 -13.62 14.07 9.21
N PRO A 37 -13.35 13.80 7.93
CA PRO A 37 -14.14 12.84 7.17
C PRO A 37 -14.09 11.44 7.81
N VAL A 38 -15.20 10.72 7.71
CA VAL A 38 -15.30 9.34 8.19
C VAL A 38 -15.45 8.38 7.03
N VAL A 39 -14.59 7.37 7.02
CA VAL A 39 -14.64 6.23 6.11
C VAL A 39 -15.20 5.04 6.87
N ILE A 40 -16.23 4.41 6.32
CA ILE A 40 -16.81 3.17 6.82
C ILE A 40 -16.49 2.09 5.81
N VAL A 41 -15.95 0.97 6.28
CA VAL A 41 -15.62 -0.20 5.47
C VAL A 41 -16.61 -1.30 5.84
N ASP A 42 -17.32 -1.82 4.84
CA ASP A 42 -18.27 -2.91 5.06
C ASP A 42 -17.58 -4.26 5.31
N ALA A 43 -18.36 -5.27 5.66
CA ALA A 43 -17.85 -6.62 5.94
C ALA A 43 -17.18 -7.28 4.71
N VAL A 44 -17.42 -6.78 3.50
CA VAL A 44 -16.81 -7.24 2.24
C VAL A 44 -15.57 -6.38 1.89
N GLY A 45 -15.24 -5.38 2.72
CA GLY A 45 -14.09 -4.51 2.54
C GLY A 45 -14.34 -3.31 1.63
N ARG A 46 -15.60 -3.02 1.25
CA ARG A 46 -15.91 -1.87 0.40
C ARG A 46 -15.98 -0.59 1.26
N PRO A 47 -15.18 0.44 0.94
CA PRO A 47 -15.26 1.71 1.63
C PRO A 47 -16.45 2.55 1.16
N ARG A 48 -17.00 3.35 2.08
CA ARG A 48 -17.95 4.43 1.83
C ARG A 48 -17.73 5.57 2.81
N ARG A 49 -18.09 6.80 2.42
CA ARG A 49 -18.07 7.93 3.35
C ARG A 49 -19.32 7.98 4.20
N ALA A 50 -19.16 8.27 5.48
CA ALA A 50 -20.30 8.55 6.34
C ALA A 50 -20.93 9.89 5.93
N THR A 51 -22.25 9.95 5.96
CA THR A 51 -23.04 11.19 5.81
C THR A 51 -23.40 11.80 7.15
N THR A 52 -23.01 11.16 8.25
CA THR A 52 -23.24 11.60 9.62
C THR A 52 -22.53 12.94 9.87
N PRO A 53 -23.26 14.00 10.27
CA PRO A 53 -22.64 15.28 10.60
C PRO A 53 -21.68 15.17 11.79
N ALA A 54 -20.68 16.06 11.84
CA ALA A 54 -19.77 16.19 12.98
C ALA A 54 -20.53 16.30 14.32
N GLY A 55 -19.98 15.72 15.38
CA GLY A 55 -20.56 15.71 16.72
C GLY A 55 -21.79 14.81 16.89
N ARG A 56 -22.34 14.23 15.82
CA ARG A 56 -23.36 13.17 15.92
C ARG A 56 -22.70 11.81 16.13
N LYS A 57 -23.49 10.90 16.71
CA LYS A 57 -23.05 9.53 16.96
C LYS A 57 -22.95 8.76 15.66
N LEU A 58 -21.83 8.08 15.47
CA LEU A 58 -21.61 7.20 14.34
C LEU A 58 -22.45 5.92 14.49
N GLU A 59 -23.20 5.58 13.45
CA GLU A 59 -23.93 4.32 13.35
C GLU A 59 -23.16 3.36 12.44
N LEU A 60 -22.87 2.18 12.96
CA LEU A 60 -22.21 1.09 12.23
C LEU A 60 -23.09 -0.15 12.25
N ARG A 61 -23.16 -0.83 11.10
CA ARG A 61 -23.80 -2.13 10.97
C ARG A 61 -22.87 -3.22 11.52
N PRO A 62 -23.40 -4.40 11.90
CA PRO A 62 -22.57 -5.50 12.35
C PRO A 62 -21.49 -5.85 11.32
N GLY A 63 -20.23 -5.92 11.76
CA GLY A 63 -19.08 -6.20 10.90
C GLY A 63 -18.52 -5.00 10.14
N GLU A 64 -19.11 -3.81 10.24
CA GLU A 64 -18.52 -2.59 9.69
C GLU A 64 -17.38 -2.08 10.57
N LEU A 65 -16.32 -1.61 9.93
CA LEU A 65 -15.22 -0.88 10.55
C LEU A 65 -15.30 0.58 10.12
N ALA A 66 -14.78 1.48 10.94
CA ALA A 66 -14.75 2.89 10.57
C ALA A 66 -13.50 3.59 11.04
N TRP A 67 -13.10 4.61 10.29
CA TRP A 67 -11.98 5.49 10.61
C TRP A 67 -12.39 6.94 10.39
N ALA A 68 -12.04 7.81 11.35
CA ALA A 68 -11.92 9.24 11.08
C ALA A 68 -10.50 9.50 10.62
N PHE A 69 -10.33 10.35 9.60
CA PHE A 69 -9.00 10.85 9.25
C PHE A 69 -9.01 12.37 9.21
N HIS A 70 -7.84 12.97 9.39
CA HIS A 70 -7.65 14.41 9.22
C HIS A 70 -7.01 14.67 7.84
N PRO A 71 -7.52 15.63 7.05
CA PRO A 71 -7.10 15.82 5.66
C PRO A 71 -5.68 16.37 5.52
N GLY A 72 -5.08 16.92 6.58
CA GLY A 72 -3.73 17.49 6.56
C GLY A 72 -3.75 19.02 6.59
N PRO A 73 -2.67 19.69 6.15
CA PRO A 73 -1.49 19.11 5.50
C PRO A 73 -0.60 18.30 6.46
N TYR A 74 0.16 17.38 5.90
CA TYR A 74 1.21 16.63 6.60
C TYR A 74 2.55 16.83 5.90
N THR A 75 3.63 16.87 6.67
CA THR A 75 4.99 16.91 6.15
C THR A 75 5.76 15.71 6.68
N ILE A 76 6.41 14.98 5.77
CA ILE A 76 7.26 13.84 6.09
C ILE A 76 8.63 14.03 5.45
N ALA A 77 9.65 13.44 6.07
CA ALA A 77 10.97 13.27 5.49
C ALA A 77 11.12 11.80 5.05
N ILE A 78 11.60 11.57 3.84
CA ILE A 78 11.90 10.24 3.32
C ILE A 78 13.32 10.18 2.80
N VAL A 79 13.92 9.00 2.90
CA VAL A 79 15.25 8.70 2.39
C VAL A 79 15.11 7.87 1.11
N PRO A 80 15.17 8.48 -0.09
CA PRO A 80 14.91 7.79 -1.36
C PRO A 80 15.98 6.74 -1.71
N TYR A 81 17.22 6.94 -1.28
CA TYR A 81 18.32 6.01 -1.52
C TYR A 81 18.91 5.48 -0.21
N ALA A 82 18.76 4.18 0.04
CA ALA A 82 19.37 3.54 1.21
C ALA A 82 20.91 3.66 1.23
N GLN A 83 21.53 3.81 0.06
CA GLN A 83 22.99 3.94 -0.08
C GLN A 83 23.49 5.38 0.16
N ALA A 84 22.63 6.38 -0.03
CA ALA A 84 22.91 7.81 0.16
C ALA A 84 21.85 8.44 1.10
N PRO A 85 21.82 8.05 2.39
CA PRO A 85 20.81 8.52 3.33
C PRO A 85 20.90 10.01 3.70
N GLU A 86 21.99 10.68 3.32
CA GLU A 86 22.26 12.09 3.58
C GLU A 86 21.35 13.04 2.79
N ILE A 87 20.91 12.65 1.59
CA ILE A 87 20.03 13.44 0.75
C ILE A 87 18.63 12.83 0.84
N GLY A 88 17.78 13.50 1.60
CA GLY A 88 16.38 13.16 1.77
C GLY A 88 15.48 13.97 0.84
N LEU A 89 14.20 13.62 0.89
CA LEU A 89 13.11 14.43 0.35
C LEU A 89 12.20 14.82 1.49
N THR A 90 11.93 16.12 1.64
CA THR A 90 10.79 16.58 2.42
C THR A 90 9.58 16.64 1.49
N THR A 91 8.53 15.93 1.85
CA THR A 91 7.28 15.87 1.08
C THR A 91 6.13 16.35 1.94
N THR A 92 5.42 17.36 1.45
CA THR A 92 4.17 17.87 2.04
C THR A 92 2.99 17.40 1.20
N PHE A 93 1.99 16.82 1.85
CA PHE A 93 0.82 16.26 1.19
C PHE A 93 -0.45 16.48 1.99
N ALA A 94 -1.58 16.38 1.29
CA ALA A 94 -2.92 16.39 1.85
C ALA A 94 -3.74 15.20 1.33
N ILE A 95 -4.83 14.89 2.02
CA ILE A 95 -5.83 13.92 1.60
C ILE A 95 -7.07 14.69 1.19
N ASP A 96 -7.46 14.61 -0.08
CA ASP A 96 -8.66 15.29 -0.58
C ASP A 96 -9.92 14.63 0.02
N PRO A 97 -10.70 15.35 0.86
CA PRO A 97 -11.94 14.80 1.43
C PRO A 97 -13.05 14.63 0.37
N LEU A 98 -12.99 15.39 -0.72
CA LEU A 98 -13.99 15.47 -1.77
C LEU A 98 -13.59 14.70 -3.04
N ASP A 99 -12.47 13.97 -3.03
CA ASP A 99 -11.89 13.24 -4.18
C ASP A 99 -12.98 12.74 -5.16
N PRO A 100 -13.09 13.36 -6.36
CA PRO A 100 -14.19 13.11 -7.28
C PRO A 100 -13.96 11.86 -8.16
N ALA A 101 -12.82 11.16 -8.03
CA ALA A 101 -12.44 10.10 -8.95
C ALA A 101 -13.44 8.92 -8.96
N ALA A 102 -13.85 8.52 -10.17
CA ALA A 102 -14.82 7.44 -10.42
C ALA A 102 -14.36 6.06 -9.90
N ALA A 103 -13.05 5.88 -9.66
CA ALA A 103 -12.44 4.65 -9.16
C ALA A 103 -12.50 4.48 -7.63
N GLY A 104 -13.20 5.40 -6.93
CA GLY A 104 -13.34 5.37 -5.48
C GLY A 104 -12.19 6.10 -4.80
N LYS A 105 -12.55 6.96 -3.85
CA LYS A 105 -11.66 7.78 -3.02
C LYS A 105 -10.43 6.97 -2.57
N ARG A 106 -9.27 7.25 -3.16
CA ARG A 106 -8.10 6.34 -3.11
C ARG A 106 -7.58 6.10 -1.69
N PHE A 107 -7.65 7.12 -0.85
CA PHE A 107 -7.29 7.00 0.56
C PHE A 107 -8.23 6.05 1.32
N ASP A 108 -9.49 5.96 0.93
CA ASP A 108 -10.44 5.03 1.54
C ASP A 108 -10.09 3.58 1.20
N LEU A 109 -9.62 3.34 -0.02
CA LEU A 109 -9.11 2.02 -0.43
C LEU A 109 -7.86 1.66 0.37
N TYR A 110 -6.92 2.61 0.57
CA TYR A 110 -5.76 2.39 1.43
C TYR A 110 -6.16 2.00 2.85
N LEU A 111 -7.09 2.74 3.47
CA LEU A 111 -7.61 2.40 4.80
C LEU A 111 -8.28 1.02 4.81
N ALA A 112 -9.11 0.73 3.81
CA ALA A 112 -9.77 -0.56 3.69
C ALA A 112 -8.80 -1.73 3.44
N ALA A 113 -7.66 -1.49 2.82
CA ALA A 113 -6.68 -2.53 2.48
C ALA A 113 -5.64 -2.74 3.60
N GLU A 114 -5.19 -1.67 4.24
CA GLU A 114 -3.98 -1.71 5.06
C GLU A 114 -4.14 -1.26 6.51
N ALA A 115 -5.19 -0.50 6.83
CA ALA A 115 -5.36 -0.02 8.19
C ALA A 115 -5.71 -1.17 9.12
N ASP A 116 -4.93 -1.29 10.19
CA ASP A 116 -5.15 -2.22 11.29
C ASP A 116 -5.11 -1.45 12.60
N GLY A 117 -6.25 -0.82 12.92
CA GLY A 117 -6.37 0.14 14.01
C GLY A 117 -5.98 1.56 13.59
N ARG A 118 -5.15 2.21 14.42
CA ARG A 118 -4.66 3.58 14.23
C ARG A 118 -3.62 3.63 13.11
N VAL A 119 -3.71 4.63 12.24
CA VAL A 119 -2.71 4.91 11.19
C VAL A 119 -1.88 6.10 11.65
N ASP A 120 -0.67 5.80 12.14
CA ASP A 120 0.31 6.81 12.54
C ASP A 120 0.97 7.47 11.32
N LEU A 121 1.29 8.76 11.44
CA LEU A 121 1.99 9.49 10.39
C LEU A 121 3.37 8.88 10.11
N ALA A 122 4.09 8.42 11.13
CA ALA A 122 5.37 7.75 10.97
C ALA A 122 5.26 6.41 10.22
N ALA A 123 4.19 5.65 10.48
CA ALA A 123 3.94 4.39 9.77
C ALA A 123 3.57 4.64 8.30
N LEU A 124 2.75 5.67 8.04
CA LEU A 124 2.45 6.11 6.67
C LEU A 124 3.71 6.60 5.96
N ALA A 125 4.55 7.39 6.62
CA ALA A 125 5.82 7.88 6.07
C ALA A 125 6.75 6.73 5.67
N ALA A 126 6.88 5.70 6.53
CA ALA A 126 7.66 4.51 6.22
C ALA A 126 7.09 3.72 5.03
N ALA A 127 5.77 3.63 4.91
CA ALA A 127 5.12 2.98 3.76
C ALA A 127 5.35 3.76 2.46
N VAL A 128 5.24 5.10 2.51
CA VAL A 128 5.54 6.00 1.39
C VAL A 128 7.00 5.88 0.97
N GLU A 129 7.95 5.96 1.91
CA GLU A 129 9.38 5.77 1.66
C GLU A 129 9.66 4.41 0.99
N GLY A 130 9.05 3.34 1.49
CA GLY A 130 9.18 2.00 0.91
C GLY A 130 8.70 1.94 -0.54
N ALA A 131 7.55 2.56 -0.85
CA ALA A 131 7.01 2.62 -2.20
C ALA A 131 7.90 3.44 -3.14
N VAL A 132 8.40 4.59 -2.68
CA VAL A 132 9.31 5.44 -3.46
C VAL A 132 10.62 4.71 -3.75
N ARG A 133 11.22 4.06 -2.74
CA ARG A 133 12.43 3.25 -2.93
C ARG A 133 12.24 2.11 -3.92
N ALA A 134 11.11 1.41 -3.84
CA ALA A 134 10.80 0.34 -4.77
C ALA A 134 10.67 0.87 -6.20
N ALA A 135 9.95 1.98 -6.37
CA ALA A 135 9.79 2.61 -7.68
C ALA A 135 11.13 3.10 -8.26
N LEU A 136 12.01 3.69 -7.44
CA LEU A 136 13.36 4.08 -7.87
C LEU A 136 14.21 2.85 -8.26
N ALA A 137 14.19 1.79 -7.46
CA ALA A 137 14.94 0.57 -7.72
C ALA A 137 14.50 -0.15 -9.02
N GLN A 138 13.25 0.03 -9.42
CA GLN A 138 12.67 -0.52 -10.64
C GLN A 138 12.80 0.40 -11.86
N GLY A 139 13.33 1.62 -11.68
CA GLY A 139 13.36 2.65 -12.72
C GLY A 139 11.97 3.20 -13.07
N ALA A 140 10.97 2.99 -12.21
CA ALA A 140 9.63 3.55 -12.35
C ALA A 140 9.59 5.04 -11.97
N LEU A 141 10.46 5.44 -11.04
CA LEU A 141 10.82 6.84 -10.79
C LEU A 141 12.30 7.01 -11.10
N ASP A 142 12.67 8.19 -11.56
CA ASP A 142 14.05 8.59 -11.73
C ASP A 142 14.29 9.86 -10.91
N LEU A 143 15.16 9.79 -9.89
CA LEU A 143 15.55 10.98 -9.14
C LEU A 143 16.73 11.60 -9.89
N PRO A 144 16.52 12.72 -10.60
CA PRO A 144 17.57 13.29 -11.42
C PRO A 144 18.71 13.83 -10.54
N PRO A 145 19.89 14.10 -11.11
CA PRO A 145 20.93 14.88 -10.45
C PRO A 145 20.51 16.34 -10.18
N CYS A 146 19.23 16.69 -10.43
CA CYS A 146 18.65 18.01 -10.31
C CYS A 146 19.42 19.07 -11.13
N THR A 147 19.89 18.67 -12.31
CA THR A 147 20.61 19.56 -13.23
C THR A 147 19.68 20.49 -14.00
N ASP A 148 18.44 20.05 -14.25
CA ASP A 148 17.39 20.86 -14.87
C ASP A 148 16.08 20.81 -14.07
N ILE A 149 15.32 21.90 -14.13
CA ILE A 149 13.99 22.01 -13.52
C ILE A 149 12.98 21.08 -14.19
N ASP A 150 13.14 20.79 -15.49
CA ASP A 150 12.24 19.90 -16.22
C ASP A 150 12.38 18.44 -15.75
N GLU A 151 13.62 18.00 -15.47
CA GLU A 151 13.90 16.69 -14.89
C GLU A 151 13.25 16.57 -13.49
N TRP A 152 13.37 17.63 -12.68
CA TRP A 152 12.77 17.68 -11.35
C TRP A 152 11.24 17.66 -11.42
N ASN A 153 10.65 18.39 -12.36
CA ASN A 153 9.21 18.40 -12.59
C ASN A 153 8.70 17.02 -13.03
N ALA A 154 9.44 16.32 -13.89
CA ALA A 154 9.10 14.96 -14.31
C ALA A 154 9.13 13.98 -13.13
N PHE A 155 10.15 14.05 -12.28
CA PHE A 155 10.20 13.27 -11.03
C PHE A 155 9.01 13.58 -10.12
N ARG A 156 8.74 14.86 -9.87
CA ARG A 156 7.62 15.29 -9.01
C ARG A 156 6.28 14.82 -9.54
N LEU A 157 6.07 14.87 -10.86
CA LEU A 157 4.85 14.38 -11.49
C LEU A 157 4.69 12.87 -11.25
N GLY A 158 5.73 12.09 -11.49
CA GLY A 158 5.72 10.65 -11.24
C GLY A 158 5.49 10.30 -9.77
N LEU A 159 6.15 11.03 -8.85
CA LEU A 159 5.94 10.89 -7.41
C LEU A 159 4.48 11.17 -7.04
N ASN A 160 3.91 12.27 -7.55
CA ASN A 160 2.54 12.66 -7.25
C ASN A 160 1.54 11.60 -7.76
N GLN A 161 1.73 11.09 -8.99
CA GLN A 161 0.91 10.02 -9.54
C GLN A 161 1.03 8.72 -8.72
N LEU A 162 2.23 8.32 -8.32
CA LEU A 162 2.45 7.15 -7.48
C LEU A 162 1.72 7.29 -6.14
N LEU A 163 1.91 8.41 -5.43
CA LEU A 163 1.32 8.62 -4.12
C LEU A 163 -0.20 8.76 -4.19
N TYR A 164 -0.72 9.39 -5.25
CA TYR A 164 -2.15 9.46 -5.49
C TYR A 164 -2.76 8.08 -5.78
N LEU A 165 -2.20 7.31 -6.72
CA LEU A 165 -2.78 6.01 -7.10
C LEU A 165 -2.69 4.97 -5.97
N ARG A 166 -1.57 4.94 -5.26
CA ARG A 166 -1.28 3.92 -4.25
C ARG A 166 -1.86 4.23 -2.87
N PHE A 167 -1.83 5.50 -2.47
CA PHE A 167 -2.20 5.94 -1.13
C PHE A 167 -3.37 6.94 -1.12
N GLY A 168 -3.70 7.57 -2.25
CA GLY A 168 -4.70 8.63 -2.31
C GLY A 168 -4.23 9.94 -1.67
N LEU A 169 -2.92 10.21 -1.75
CA LEU A 169 -2.32 11.44 -1.25
C LEU A 169 -2.11 12.41 -2.41
N THR A 170 -2.43 13.68 -2.21
CA THR A 170 -2.11 14.77 -3.13
C THR A 170 -0.87 15.47 -2.60
N VAL A 171 0.21 15.46 -3.38
CA VAL A 171 1.47 16.12 -3.01
C VAL A 171 1.38 17.60 -3.36
N ASP A 172 1.52 18.45 -2.34
CA ASP A 172 1.60 19.90 -2.51
C ASP A 172 3.04 20.31 -2.81
N ASP A 173 3.98 19.80 -2.02
CA ASP A 173 5.40 20.12 -2.15
C ASP A 173 6.31 18.91 -1.95
N CYS A 174 7.43 18.91 -2.66
CA CYS A 174 8.49 17.93 -2.55
C CYS A 174 9.80 18.66 -2.87
N VAL A 175 10.74 18.65 -1.93
CA VAL A 175 12.03 19.33 -2.05
C VAL A 175 13.17 18.43 -1.52
N PRO A 176 14.35 18.46 -2.16
CA PRO A 176 15.51 17.78 -1.62
C PRO A 176 16.03 18.51 -0.38
N VAL A 177 16.40 17.76 0.65
CA VAL A 177 16.92 18.29 1.93
C VAL A 177 18.08 17.45 2.45
N GLU A 178 18.97 18.06 3.22
CA GLU A 178 19.87 17.33 4.11
C GLU A 178 19.10 16.92 5.36
N LEU A 179 19.23 15.66 5.78
CA LEU A 179 18.49 15.14 6.93
C LEU A 179 19.33 15.22 8.21
N ASP A 180 18.95 16.13 9.12
CA ASP A 180 19.69 16.45 10.34
C ASP A 180 19.78 15.29 11.37
N ASP A 181 18.87 14.31 11.29
CA ASP A 181 18.72 13.22 12.27
C ASP A 181 19.55 11.95 11.95
N VAL A 182 20.46 12.01 10.96
CA VAL A 182 21.24 10.85 10.51
C VAL A 182 22.66 10.89 11.09
N ASP A 183 22.97 10.03 12.08
CA ASP A 183 24.35 9.88 12.60
C ASP A 183 25.27 9.21 11.55
N TYR A 184 25.87 10.05 10.73
CA TYR A 184 26.72 9.67 9.61
C TYR A 184 27.98 8.93 10.05
N ALA A 185 28.60 9.34 11.16
CA ALA A 185 29.83 8.74 11.65
C ALA A 185 29.60 7.29 12.08
N ALA A 186 28.49 7.05 12.78
CA ALA A 186 28.08 5.70 13.17
C ALA A 186 27.77 4.82 11.96
N GLN A 187 27.11 5.35 10.93
CA GLN A 187 26.77 4.58 9.72
C GLN A 187 27.98 4.28 8.84
N LEU A 188 28.88 5.24 8.65
CA LEU A 188 30.10 5.03 7.89
C LEU A 188 31.02 4.03 8.61
N ALA A 189 31.09 4.11 9.95
CA ALA A 189 31.79 3.13 10.77
C ALA A 189 31.18 1.73 10.64
N ALA A 190 29.84 1.60 10.66
CA ALA A 190 29.15 0.33 10.44
C ALA A 190 29.43 -0.25 9.05
N ARG A 191 29.52 0.60 8.01
CA ARG A 191 29.89 0.21 6.65
C ARG A 191 31.36 -0.22 6.55
N ALA A 192 32.27 0.48 7.21
CA ALA A 192 33.70 0.17 7.19
C ALA A 192 34.03 -1.18 7.86
N VAL A 193 33.17 -1.65 8.77
CA VAL A 193 33.29 -2.95 9.43
C VAL A 193 32.64 -4.09 8.61
N GLN A 194 31.82 -3.78 7.59
CA GLN A 194 31.24 -4.79 6.70
C GLN A 194 32.26 -5.20 5.61
N PRO A 195 32.62 -6.49 5.51
CA PRO A 195 33.43 -6.96 4.39
C PRO A 195 32.68 -6.78 3.07
N ARG A 196 33.39 -6.25 2.07
CA ARG A 196 32.92 -6.02 0.70
C ARG A 196 32.85 -7.35 -0.06
N GLU A 197 31.99 -8.26 0.37
CA GLU A 197 31.56 -9.42 -0.41
C GLU A 197 30.21 -9.13 -1.08
N ALA A 198 29.99 -9.78 -2.23
CA ALA A 198 28.81 -9.64 -3.07
C ALA A 198 27.50 -9.62 -2.27
N VAL A 199 26.54 -8.81 -2.72
CA VAL A 199 25.17 -8.64 -2.22
C VAL A 199 24.67 -9.81 -1.36
N VAL A 200 24.90 -9.73 -0.05
CA VAL A 200 24.22 -10.55 0.95
C VAL A 200 23.64 -9.59 1.98
N ALA A 201 22.36 -9.79 2.27
CA ALA A 201 21.48 -8.93 3.03
C ALA A 201 22.12 -8.35 4.30
N ALA A 202 21.92 -7.05 4.50
CA ALA A 202 22.30 -6.30 5.70
C ALA A 202 21.79 -6.97 6.99
N PRO A 203 22.49 -6.81 8.13
CA PRO A 203 22.04 -7.36 9.40
C PRO A 203 20.73 -6.68 9.80
N VAL A 204 19.74 -7.53 9.99
CA VAL A 204 18.36 -7.24 10.33
C VAL A 204 18.31 -6.38 11.59
N ALA A 205 17.94 -5.10 11.44
CA ALA A 205 17.35 -4.32 12.53
C ALA A 205 16.30 -5.20 13.21
N ILE A 206 16.34 -5.33 14.55
CA ILE A 206 15.50 -6.22 15.38
C ILE A 206 14.17 -6.43 14.67
N ALA A 207 14.04 -7.56 13.97
CA ALA A 207 12.89 -7.77 13.10
C ALA A 207 11.66 -7.61 13.99
N PRO A 208 10.68 -6.77 13.61
CA PRO A 208 9.40 -6.81 14.28
C PRO A 208 8.96 -8.27 14.29
N ARG A 209 8.49 -8.73 15.45
CA ARG A 209 8.11 -10.12 15.67
C ARG A 209 7.08 -10.47 14.58
N VAL A 210 7.53 -11.16 13.53
CA VAL A 210 6.72 -11.48 12.36
C VAL A 210 5.59 -12.34 12.87
N ASP A 211 4.36 -11.85 12.70
CA ASP A 211 3.15 -12.64 12.92
C ASP A 211 2.69 -13.11 11.54
N PRO A 212 3.03 -14.34 11.14
CA PRO A 212 2.76 -14.80 9.79
C PRO A 212 1.28 -14.75 9.43
N ALA A 213 0.39 -14.93 10.41
CA ALA A 213 -1.05 -14.89 10.18
C ALA A 213 -1.51 -13.46 9.87
N ARG A 214 -1.02 -12.48 10.63
CA ARG A 214 -1.35 -11.06 10.42
C ARG A 214 -0.79 -10.55 9.09
N ASP A 215 0.47 -10.85 8.79
CA ASP A 215 1.13 -10.38 7.58
C ASP A 215 0.56 -11.03 6.32
N ASP A 216 0.27 -12.34 6.35
CA ASP A 216 -0.41 -13.04 5.26
C ASP A 216 -1.83 -12.50 5.04
N ALA A 217 -2.60 -12.33 6.11
CA ALA A 217 -3.96 -11.80 6.02
C ALA A 217 -3.97 -10.38 5.46
N LYS A 218 -3.04 -9.52 5.90
CA LYS A 218 -2.89 -8.15 5.37
C LYS A 218 -2.55 -8.18 3.88
N ALA A 219 -1.58 -8.99 3.46
CA ALA A 219 -1.21 -9.12 2.05
C ALA A 219 -2.36 -9.63 1.17
N LEU A 220 -3.09 -10.65 1.62
CA LEU A 220 -4.27 -11.16 0.89
C LEU A 220 -5.41 -10.14 0.83
N ARG A 221 -5.64 -9.39 1.91
CA ARG A 221 -6.65 -8.32 1.95
C ARG A 221 -6.32 -7.22 0.93
N ARG A 222 -5.05 -6.83 0.82
CA ARG A 222 -4.58 -5.91 -0.22
C ARG A 222 -4.87 -6.45 -1.62
N LEU A 223 -4.44 -7.69 -1.91
CA LEU A 223 -4.68 -8.33 -3.20
C LEU A 223 -6.17 -8.39 -3.55
N PHE A 224 -7.03 -8.72 -2.58
CA PHE A 224 -8.47 -8.81 -2.79
C PHE A 224 -9.13 -7.46 -3.11
N LEU A 225 -8.71 -6.38 -2.42
CA LEU A 225 -9.35 -5.06 -2.55
C LEU A 225 -8.74 -4.20 -3.65
N GLU A 226 -7.43 -4.26 -3.83
CA GLU A 226 -6.70 -3.39 -4.75
C GLU A 226 -6.71 -3.91 -6.19
N LEU A 227 -6.70 -5.23 -6.40
CA LEU A 227 -6.61 -5.82 -7.75
C LEU A 227 -7.78 -5.42 -8.67
N PRO A 228 -9.06 -5.41 -8.22
CA PRO A 228 -10.15 -4.91 -9.05
C PRO A 228 -9.97 -3.43 -9.43
N CYS A 229 -9.49 -2.60 -8.49
CA CYS A 229 -9.22 -1.18 -8.73
C CYS A 229 -8.05 -0.98 -9.71
N LEU A 230 -7.01 -1.83 -9.62
CA LEU A 230 -5.90 -1.86 -10.56
C LEU A 230 -6.39 -2.22 -11.96
N MET A 231 -7.22 -3.26 -12.11
CA MET A 231 -7.81 -3.65 -13.39
C MET A 231 -8.69 -2.54 -13.97
N CYS A 232 -9.46 -1.83 -13.14
CA CYS A 232 -10.20 -0.64 -13.59
C CYS A 232 -9.25 0.46 -14.07
N GLY A 233 -8.16 0.71 -13.36
CA GLY A 233 -7.09 1.62 -13.79
C GLY A 233 -6.51 1.22 -15.15
N LEU A 234 -6.15 -0.05 -15.32
CA LEU A 234 -5.60 -0.56 -16.58
C LEU A 234 -6.58 -0.42 -17.75
N ARG A 235 -7.90 -0.57 -17.52
CA ARG A 235 -8.94 -0.35 -18.54
C ARG A 235 -9.10 1.12 -18.92
N LEU A 236 -8.89 2.03 -17.96
CA LEU A 236 -9.06 3.47 -18.14
C LEU A 236 -7.76 4.20 -18.52
N GLY A 237 -6.62 3.53 -18.45
CA GLY A 237 -5.31 4.07 -18.82
C GLY A 237 -5.17 4.34 -20.32
N ALA A 238 -3.94 4.59 -20.77
CA ALA A 238 -3.66 4.91 -22.17
C ALA A 238 -4.29 3.91 -23.14
N LEU A 239 -5.10 4.43 -24.06
CA LEU A 239 -5.76 3.62 -25.08
C LEU A 239 -4.69 2.95 -25.95
N PRO A 240 -4.76 1.63 -26.16
CA PRO A 240 -3.81 0.94 -27.01
C PRO A 240 -3.87 1.50 -28.44
N SER A 241 -2.71 1.92 -28.95
CA SER A 241 -2.59 2.58 -30.27
C SER A 241 -2.71 1.62 -31.46
N GLY A 242 -2.76 0.31 -31.22
CA GLY A 242 -2.83 -0.72 -32.25
C GLY A 242 -3.48 -2.03 -31.78
N GLN A 243 -3.80 -2.92 -32.73
CA GLN A 243 -4.50 -4.18 -32.45
C GLN A 243 -3.70 -5.12 -31.55
N ASP A 244 -2.37 -5.18 -31.71
CA ASP A 244 -1.53 -6.08 -30.92
C ASP A 244 -1.48 -5.64 -29.45
N GLN A 245 -1.32 -4.33 -29.19
CA GLN A 245 -1.39 -3.77 -27.84
C GLN A 245 -2.77 -3.97 -27.21
N PHE A 246 -3.85 -3.84 -27.99
CA PHE A 246 -5.20 -4.13 -27.51
C PHE A 246 -5.36 -5.60 -27.08
N ARG A 247 -4.83 -6.54 -27.88
CA ARG A 247 -4.84 -7.98 -27.53
C ARG A 247 -4.01 -8.26 -26.28
N GLN A 248 -2.84 -7.61 -26.14
CA GLN A 248 -1.99 -7.73 -24.96
C GLN A 248 -2.70 -7.21 -23.71
N GLN A 249 -3.29 -6.02 -23.76
CA GLN A 249 -4.10 -5.47 -22.65
C GLN A 249 -5.27 -6.39 -22.30
N GLN A 250 -5.96 -6.96 -23.29
CA GLN A 250 -7.05 -7.91 -23.07
C GLN A 250 -6.54 -9.20 -22.39
N ALA A 251 -5.38 -9.73 -22.80
CA ALA A 251 -4.77 -10.90 -22.20
C ALA A 251 -4.36 -10.65 -20.74
N LEU A 252 -3.76 -9.50 -20.46
CA LEU A 252 -3.43 -9.06 -19.10
C LEU A 252 -4.68 -8.98 -18.22
N LEU A 253 -5.74 -8.32 -18.70
CA LEU A 253 -7.00 -8.20 -17.97
C LEU A 253 -7.65 -9.57 -17.70
N GLN A 254 -7.61 -10.50 -18.65
CA GLN A 254 -8.13 -11.86 -18.45
C GLN A 254 -7.33 -12.64 -17.40
N ARG A 255 -6.01 -12.48 -17.38
CA ARG A 255 -5.13 -13.12 -16.39
C ARG A 255 -5.36 -12.56 -14.98
N LEU A 256 -5.47 -11.24 -14.86
CA LEU A 256 -5.80 -10.56 -13.60
C LEU A 256 -7.20 -10.94 -13.08
N ASP A 257 -8.16 -11.14 -13.97
CA ASP A 257 -9.51 -11.61 -13.62
C ASP A 257 -9.49 -13.02 -13.03
N ARG A 258 -8.74 -13.94 -13.66
CA ARG A 258 -8.52 -15.30 -13.12
C ARG A 258 -7.82 -15.25 -11.77
N LEU A 259 -6.76 -14.45 -11.64
CA LEU A 259 -6.04 -14.26 -10.38
C LEU A 259 -6.97 -13.75 -9.27
N SER A 260 -7.90 -12.84 -9.59
CA SER A 260 -8.89 -12.33 -8.63
C SER A 260 -9.73 -13.46 -8.04
N VAL A 261 -10.20 -14.40 -8.88
CA VAL A 261 -10.95 -15.59 -8.42
C VAL A 261 -10.07 -16.49 -7.55
N GLU A 262 -8.82 -16.72 -7.95
CA GLU A 262 -7.89 -17.55 -7.18
C GLU A 262 -7.59 -16.98 -5.78
N ILE A 263 -7.48 -15.66 -5.66
CA ILE A 263 -7.27 -14.99 -4.36
C ILE A 263 -8.46 -15.22 -3.43
N THR A 264 -9.69 -15.21 -3.95
CA THR A 264 -10.91 -15.45 -3.13
C THR A 264 -10.99 -16.86 -2.55
N THR A 265 -10.26 -17.81 -3.14
CA THR A 265 -10.28 -19.23 -2.74
C THR A 265 -8.99 -19.67 -2.06
N MET A 266 -8.20 -18.71 -1.55
CA MET A 266 -6.93 -19.02 -0.91
C MET A 266 -7.07 -19.95 0.30
N PRO A 267 -6.24 -21.00 0.42
CA PRO A 267 -6.22 -21.83 1.61
C PRO A 267 -5.88 -21.03 2.86
N ALA A 268 -6.54 -21.37 3.97
CA ALA A 268 -6.21 -20.82 5.28
C ALA A 268 -4.73 -21.05 5.59
N LEU A 269 -4.08 -20.05 6.19
CA LEU A 269 -2.66 -20.15 6.50
C LEU A 269 -2.37 -21.29 7.47
N ALA A 270 -3.15 -21.37 8.56
CA ALA A 270 -2.90 -22.28 9.67
C ALA A 270 -3.28 -23.75 9.40
N LEU A 271 -3.89 -24.07 8.26
CA LEU A 271 -4.49 -25.39 8.01
C LEU A 271 -3.92 -26.03 6.74
N ALA A 272 -3.53 -27.30 6.87
CA ALA A 272 -3.20 -28.17 5.74
C ALA A 272 -4.46 -28.80 5.13
N ALA A 273 -5.41 -29.16 5.99
CA ALA A 273 -6.75 -29.69 5.69
C ALA A 273 -7.70 -29.30 6.84
N PRO A 274 -9.03 -29.49 6.73
CA PRO A 274 -9.95 -29.22 7.82
C PRO A 274 -9.52 -29.92 9.12
N GLY A 275 -9.27 -29.14 10.18
CA GLY A 275 -8.83 -29.65 11.48
C GLY A 275 -7.36 -30.09 11.56
N GLN A 276 -6.62 -30.10 10.44
CA GLN A 276 -5.21 -30.47 10.42
C GLN A 276 -4.32 -29.22 10.38
N PRO A 277 -3.53 -28.94 11.43
CA PRO A 277 -2.68 -27.77 11.48
C PRO A 277 -1.54 -27.88 10.46
N LEU A 278 -1.18 -26.75 9.87
CA LEU A 278 -0.02 -26.62 8.99
C LEU A 278 1.22 -26.30 9.84
N PRO A 279 2.39 -26.93 9.60
CA PRO A 279 3.64 -26.59 10.29
C PRO A 279 4.02 -25.11 10.15
N PHE A 280 4.74 -24.55 11.12
CA PHE A 280 5.09 -23.12 11.12
C PHE A 280 5.97 -22.71 9.93
N ASP A 281 6.89 -23.57 9.49
CA ASP A 281 7.75 -23.28 8.33
C ASP A 281 6.95 -23.18 7.02
N GLU A 282 5.92 -24.00 6.91
CA GLU A 282 4.97 -23.99 5.80
C GLU A 282 4.10 -22.73 5.81
N GLN A 283 3.60 -22.34 6.99
CA GLN A 283 2.92 -21.05 7.17
C GLN A 283 3.83 -19.90 6.78
N SER A 284 5.08 -19.91 7.21
CA SER A 284 6.08 -18.89 6.88
C SER A 284 6.41 -18.87 5.38
N ARG A 285 6.44 -20.01 4.70
CA ARG A 285 6.58 -20.05 3.23
C ARG A 285 5.37 -19.39 2.56
N ARG A 286 4.14 -19.80 2.92
CA ARG A 286 2.91 -19.24 2.34
C ARG A 286 2.81 -17.73 2.54
N MET A 287 3.09 -17.26 3.76
CA MET A 287 3.16 -15.84 4.09
C MET A 287 4.18 -15.11 3.20
N ARG A 288 5.40 -15.64 3.01
CA ARG A 288 6.40 -15.01 2.13
C ARG A 288 5.91 -14.85 0.69
N HIS A 289 5.19 -15.84 0.16
CA HIS A 289 4.58 -15.73 -1.17
C HIS A 289 3.51 -14.63 -1.21
N SER A 290 2.64 -14.54 -0.20
CA SER A 290 1.65 -13.45 -0.10
C SER A 290 2.33 -12.08 -0.08
N LEU A 291 3.40 -11.93 0.71
CA LEU A 291 4.16 -10.68 0.79
C LEU A 291 4.81 -10.31 -0.56
N ARG A 292 5.33 -11.29 -1.30
CA ARG A 292 5.90 -11.05 -2.64
C ARG A 292 4.82 -10.72 -3.68
N ALA A 293 3.67 -11.37 -3.63
CA ALA A 293 2.52 -10.99 -4.45
C ALA A 293 2.07 -9.56 -4.16
N ALA A 294 2.02 -9.15 -2.88
CA ALA A 294 1.71 -7.76 -2.50
C ALA A 294 2.77 -6.77 -3.01
N ARG A 295 4.06 -7.16 -3.08
CA ARG A 295 5.09 -6.33 -3.71
C ARG A 295 4.87 -6.20 -5.21
N ALA A 296 4.55 -7.28 -5.91
CA ALA A 296 4.24 -7.22 -7.34
C ALA A 296 2.99 -6.36 -7.62
N LEU A 297 2.03 -6.33 -6.69
CA LEU A 297 0.90 -5.39 -6.72
C LEU A 297 1.36 -3.93 -6.55
N ASP A 298 2.35 -3.65 -5.68
CA ASP A 298 2.96 -2.32 -5.58
C ASP A 298 3.66 -1.92 -6.90
N GLU A 299 4.36 -2.86 -7.57
CA GLU A 299 4.93 -2.63 -8.92
C GLU A 299 3.83 -2.30 -9.93
N ALA A 300 2.70 -2.99 -9.86
CA ALA A 300 1.58 -2.75 -10.77
C ALA A 300 0.98 -1.35 -10.60
N TRP A 301 0.89 -0.84 -9.36
CA TRP A 301 0.48 0.55 -9.12
C TRP A 301 1.48 1.57 -9.67
N ALA A 302 2.78 1.31 -9.49
CA ALA A 302 3.83 2.15 -10.06
C ALA A 302 3.82 2.13 -11.61
N LEU A 303 3.53 0.98 -12.21
CA LEU A 303 3.33 0.86 -13.65
C LEU A 303 2.11 1.66 -14.11
N LEU A 304 1.00 1.60 -13.39
CA LEU A 304 -0.20 2.36 -13.73
C LEU A 304 0.04 3.87 -13.68
N ALA A 305 0.85 4.36 -12.72
CA ALA A 305 1.25 5.76 -12.66
C ALA A 305 1.96 6.20 -13.95
N ARG A 306 2.79 5.32 -14.54
CA ARG A 306 3.56 5.59 -15.76
C ARG A 306 2.79 5.39 -17.06
N LEU A 307 1.64 4.68 -17.01
CA LEU A 307 0.80 4.48 -18.18
C LEU A 307 0.10 5.78 -18.60
N ASP A 308 -0.17 6.68 -17.66
CA ASP A 308 -0.78 7.97 -17.96
C ASP A 308 0.22 8.85 -18.73
N GLY A 309 -0.15 9.25 -19.94
CA GLY A 309 0.72 10.04 -20.83
C GLY A 309 1.84 9.27 -21.55
N ALA A 310 1.87 7.94 -21.49
CA ALA A 310 2.82 7.13 -22.27
C ALA A 310 2.44 7.07 -23.76
N ASP A 311 3.44 7.09 -24.64
CA ASP A 311 3.30 7.08 -26.10
C ASP A 311 4.02 5.89 -26.75
N GLY A 312 3.65 5.58 -28.00
CA GLY A 312 4.30 4.62 -28.92
C GLY A 312 5.21 3.54 -28.30
N GLU A 313 6.53 3.77 -28.38
CA GLU A 313 7.56 2.82 -27.92
C GLU A 313 7.57 2.66 -26.39
N ARG A 314 7.38 3.75 -25.64
CA ARG A 314 7.31 3.72 -24.17
C ARG A 314 6.11 2.90 -23.71
N LEU A 315 4.97 3.04 -24.38
CA LEU A 315 3.76 2.28 -24.10
C LEU A 315 3.97 0.78 -24.34
N ALA A 316 4.66 0.40 -25.43
CA ALA A 316 4.99 -1.00 -25.70
C ALA A 316 5.88 -1.61 -24.60
N ALA A 317 6.94 -0.90 -24.19
CA ALA A 317 7.82 -1.34 -23.11
C ALA A 317 7.07 -1.49 -21.76
N LEU A 318 6.13 -0.59 -21.47
CA LEU A 318 5.28 -0.70 -20.28
C LEU A 318 4.37 -1.93 -20.33
N TYR A 319 3.87 -2.33 -21.50
CA TYR A 319 3.09 -3.56 -21.62
C TYR A 319 3.94 -4.83 -21.42
N ASP A 320 5.19 -4.84 -21.88
CA ASP A 320 6.13 -5.94 -21.59
C ASP A 320 6.47 -6.01 -20.09
N GLU A 321 6.59 -4.86 -19.44
CA GLU A 321 6.76 -4.80 -17.98
C GLU A 321 5.49 -5.29 -17.25
N ALA A 322 4.31 -4.94 -17.75
CA ALA A 322 3.04 -5.44 -17.20
C ALA A 322 2.95 -6.97 -17.29
N GLU A 323 3.36 -7.56 -18.42
CA GLU A 323 3.46 -9.02 -18.59
C GLU A 323 4.34 -9.67 -17.52
N ARG A 324 5.52 -9.11 -17.25
CA ARG A 324 6.42 -9.56 -16.17
C ARG A 324 5.75 -9.46 -14.80
N ILE A 325 5.11 -8.35 -14.49
CA ILE A 325 4.46 -8.12 -13.19
C ILE A 325 3.31 -9.10 -12.98
N VAL A 326 2.46 -9.32 -14.00
CA VAL A 326 1.37 -10.30 -13.93
C VAL A 326 1.91 -11.72 -13.78
N ALA A 327 2.99 -12.08 -14.50
CA ALA A 327 3.62 -13.38 -14.33
C ALA A 327 4.17 -13.60 -12.91
N ASN A 328 4.77 -12.57 -12.31
CA ASN A 328 5.23 -12.61 -10.92
C ASN A 328 4.05 -12.78 -9.94
N LEU A 329 2.96 -12.04 -10.13
CA LEU A 329 1.74 -12.19 -9.32
C LEU A 329 1.19 -13.62 -9.40
N GLU A 330 1.05 -14.17 -10.60
CA GLU A 330 0.59 -15.54 -10.83
C GLU A 330 1.51 -16.56 -10.16
N ALA A 331 2.83 -16.42 -10.33
CA ALA A 331 3.81 -17.32 -9.75
C ALA A 331 3.78 -17.32 -8.22
N GLU A 332 3.68 -16.15 -7.59
CA GLU A 332 3.64 -16.02 -6.14
C GLU A 332 2.29 -16.51 -5.57
N CYS A 333 1.16 -16.22 -6.23
CA CYS A 333 -0.14 -16.79 -5.85
C CYS A 333 -0.15 -18.31 -6.00
N ALA A 334 0.39 -18.86 -7.09
CA ALA A 334 0.53 -20.29 -7.28
C ALA A 334 1.43 -20.92 -6.20
N GLY A 335 2.60 -20.32 -5.93
CA GLY A 335 3.55 -20.76 -4.91
C GLY A 335 2.95 -20.81 -3.50
N ARG A 336 2.07 -19.86 -3.17
CA ARG A 336 1.28 -19.90 -1.93
C ARG A 336 0.35 -21.12 -1.86
N ARG A 337 -0.32 -21.47 -2.97
CA ARG A 337 -1.30 -22.58 -3.02
C ARG A 337 -0.66 -23.96 -3.01
N VAL A 338 0.60 -24.09 -3.42
CA VAL A 338 1.28 -25.38 -3.44
C VAL A 338 1.13 -26.07 -2.08
N ALA A 339 0.45 -27.22 -2.11
CA ALA A 339 0.39 -28.12 -0.98
C ALA A 339 1.80 -28.64 -0.74
N SER A 340 2.25 -28.65 0.52
CA SER A 340 3.52 -29.32 0.81
C SER A 340 3.33 -30.79 0.50
N LEU A 341 4.15 -31.31 -0.41
CA LEU A 341 4.24 -32.75 -0.62
C LEU A 341 4.68 -33.33 0.72
N PRO A 342 3.96 -34.31 1.29
CA PRO A 342 4.49 -35.06 2.41
C PRO A 342 5.80 -35.67 1.91
N TRP A 343 6.92 -35.22 2.48
CA TRP A 343 8.22 -35.82 2.21
C TRP A 343 8.10 -37.34 2.38
N GLU A 344 8.62 -38.07 1.41
CA GLU A 344 8.67 -39.52 1.41
C GLU A 344 9.28 -40.00 2.73
N ALA A 345 8.47 -40.68 3.53
CA ALA A 345 8.97 -41.57 4.56
C ALA A 345 9.73 -42.70 3.84
N ALA A 346 11.02 -42.48 3.62
CA ALA A 346 11.98 -43.50 3.18
C ALA A 346 13.10 -43.60 4.22
#